data_AF-A0A1X1WFK5-F1
#
_entry.id   AF-A0A1X1WFK5-F1
#
_cell.length_a   1.000
_cell.length_b   1.000
_cell.length_c   1.000
_cell.angle_alpha   90.00
_cell.angle_beta   90.00
_cell.angle_gamma   90.00
#
_symmetry.space_group_name_H-M   'P 1'
#
loop_
_entity.id
_entity.type
_entity.pdbx_description
1 polymer ?
#
loop_
_entity_poly.entity_id
_entity_poly.type
_entity_poly.pdbx_seq_one_letter_code
_entity_poly.pdbx_strand_id
1 'polypeptide(L)'
;MSLAVSLNIFPRGQSEHAIRPSTSSTSAAEPSEKHDAAIEACVGLRNFKSGVGIARGAFIDRVDRANDWESSQSLGVQGYYFSAVGAELNYMATRLGPGVPREIVDALADVRRSIVAVVDADLRREPASVSNDMVDQYSSALRAAESACKATGVG
;
A
#
# COMPACT_ATOMS: atom_id res chain seq x y z
N MET A 1 42.55 53.42 -31.59
CA MET A 1 42.37 53.02 -32.99
C MET A 1 40.88 52.90 -33.27
N SER A 2 40.42 53.61 -34.30
CA SER A 2 39.03 53.66 -34.79
C SER A 2 38.62 52.44 -35.61
N LEU A 3 37.32 52.42 -35.94
CA LEU A 3 36.58 51.75 -37.03
C LEU A 3 35.71 50.59 -36.54
N ALA A 4 34.38 50.70 -36.50
CA ALA A 4 33.37 50.99 -37.52
C ALA A 4 32.63 49.71 -37.97
N VAL A 5 31.30 49.85 -37.94
CA VAL A 5 30.19 48.95 -38.30
C VAL A 5 30.25 48.44 -39.75
N SER A 6 29.73 47.22 -39.99
CA SER A 6 28.89 46.81 -41.16
C SER A 6 28.36 45.37 -40.94
N LEU A 7 27.09 45.13 -40.62
CA LEU A 7 25.86 45.02 -41.45
C LEU A 7 25.70 43.72 -42.28
N ASN A 8 24.75 42.89 -41.81
CA ASN A 8 23.76 42.05 -42.49
C ASN A 8 24.19 41.02 -43.55
N ILE A 9 24.08 39.73 -43.21
CA ILE A 9 23.48 38.72 -44.11
C ILE A 9 22.62 37.76 -43.26
N PHE A 10 21.30 37.95 -43.29
CA PHE A 10 20.34 36.89 -42.95
C PHE A 10 20.21 35.94 -44.16
N PRO A 11 20.14 34.62 -43.92
CA PRO A 11 19.15 33.80 -44.59
C PRO A 11 18.10 33.34 -43.58
N ARG A 12 16.85 33.51 -43.96
CA ARG A 12 15.68 32.88 -43.35
C ARG A 12 15.91 31.38 -43.16
N GLY A 13 15.69 30.90 -41.94
CA GLY A 13 15.60 29.48 -41.62
C GLY A 13 15.08 29.29 -40.19
N GLN A 14 13.76 29.15 -40.07
CA GLN A 14 13.04 28.65 -38.89
C GLN A 14 13.77 27.42 -38.31
N SER A 15 13.91 27.21 -37.01
CA SER A 15 12.81 27.00 -36.07
C SER A 15 13.31 27.10 -34.63
N GLU A 16 12.69 27.96 -33.82
CA GLU A 16 12.75 27.87 -32.37
C GLU A 16 12.13 26.55 -31.92
N HIS A 17 12.94 25.66 -31.32
CA HIS A 17 12.43 24.69 -30.37
C HIS A 17 12.55 25.28 -28.98
N ALA A 18 11.65 26.21 -28.69
CA ALA A 18 11.29 26.52 -27.32
C ALA A 18 10.82 25.21 -26.68
N ILE A 19 11.62 24.69 -25.75
CA ILE A 19 11.25 23.58 -24.87
C ILE A 19 10.04 24.07 -24.08
N ARG A 20 8.86 23.72 -24.58
CA ARG A 20 7.60 23.93 -23.89
C ARG A 20 7.68 23.11 -22.61
N PRO A 21 7.44 23.67 -21.41
CA PRO A 21 7.28 22.85 -20.24
C PRO A 21 6.08 21.95 -20.53
N SER A 22 6.33 20.65 -20.66
CA SER A 22 5.29 19.64 -20.58
C SER A 22 4.68 19.79 -19.20
N THR A 23 3.60 20.57 -19.12
CA THR A 23 2.62 20.43 -18.07
C THR A 23 2.23 18.96 -18.10
N SER A 24 2.80 18.17 -17.18
CA SER A 24 2.22 16.89 -16.81
C SER A 24 0.81 17.23 -16.36
N SER A 25 -0.14 17.12 -17.29
CA SER A 25 -1.54 17.03 -16.96
C SER A 25 -1.63 15.75 -16.15
N THR A 26 -1.63 15.89 -14.83
CA THR A 26 -2.28 14.90 -13.98
C THR A 26 -3.71 14.86 -14.49
N SER A 27 -3.98 13.97 -15.44
CA SER A 27 -5.32 13.74 -15.94
C SER A 27 -6.13 13.35 -14.73
N ALA A 28 -7.09 14.19 -14.36
CA ALA A 28 -8.03 13.81 -13.33
C ALA A 28 -8.75 12.57 -13.86
N ALA A 29 -8.49 11.41 -13.24
CA ALA A 29 -9.09 10.14 -13.64
C ALA A 29 -10.61 10.31 -13.78
N GLU A 30 -11.17 9.74 -14.85
CA GLU A 30 -12.60 9.79 -15.07
C GLU A 30 -13.36 9.12 -13.91
N PRO A 31 -14.61 9.50 -13.63
CA PRO A 31 -15.38 8.90 -12.53
C PRO A 31 -15.47 7.37 -12.59
N SER A 32 -15.52 6.78 -13.79
CA SER A 32 -15.46 5.33 -14.03
C SER A 32 -14.10 4.74 -13.62
N GLU A 33 -13.00 5.36 -14.02
CA GLU A 33 -11.64 4.93 -13.67
C GLU A 33 -11.38 4.97 -12.16
N LYS A 34 -11.95 5.97 -11.47
CA LYS A 34 -11.89 6.04 -9.99
C LYS A 34 -12.68 4.92 -9.33
N HIS A 35 -13.83 4.55 -9.90
CA HIS A 35 -14.64 3.47 -9.38
C HIS A 35 -13.94 2.11 -9.57
N ASP A 36 -13.39 1.86 -10.76
CA ASP A 36 -12.62 0.63 -11.03
C ASP A 36 -11.38 0.52 -10.14
N ALA A 37 -10.65 1.62 -9.94
CA ALA A 37 -9.52 1.67 -9.01
C ALA A 37 -9.94 1.38 -7.56
N ALA A 38 -11.09 1.90 -7.13
CA ALA A 38 -11.65 1.59 -5.81
C ALA A 38 -12.01 0.09 -5.69
N ILE A 39 -12.61 -0.51 -6.73
CA ILE A 39 -12.90 -1.94 -6.78
C ILE A 39 -11.62 -2.76 -6.58
N GLU A 40 -10.58 -2.47 -7.33
CA GLU A 40 -9.32 -3.21 -7.23
C GLU A 40 -8.65 -3.09 -5.87
N ALA A 41 -8.62 -1.89 -5.29
CA ALA A 41 -8.06 -1.67 -3.96
C ALA A 41 -8.83 -2.46 -2.88
N CYS A 42 -10.16 -2.49 -2.96
CA CYS A 42 -11.01 -3.21 -2.03
C CYS A 42 -10.99 -4.73 -2.22
N VAL A 43 -10.80 -5.22 -3.45
CA VAL A 43 -10.43 -6.63 -3.70
C VAL A 43 -9.11 -6.95 -3.01
N GLY A 44 -8.12 -6.06 -3.13
CA GLY A 44 -6.84 -6.13 -2.44
C GLY A 44 -6.99 -6.31 -0.93
N LEU A 45 -7.81 -5.48 -0.29
CA LEU A 45 -8.11 -5.57 1.13
C LEU A 45 -8.71 -6.93 1.54
N ARG A 46 -9.68 -7.44 0.77
CA ARG A 46 -10.31 -8.74 1.07
C ARG A 46 -9.30 -9.89 0.99
N ASN A 47 -8.46 -9.89 -0.04
CA ASN A 47 -7.42 -10.90 -0.21
C ASN A 47 -6.40 -10.81 0.92
N PHE A 48 -5.94 -9.58 1.23
CA PHE A 48 -5.05 -9.31 2.35
C PHE A 48 -5.60 -9.86 3.68
N LYS A 49 -6.85 -9.53 4.01
CA LYS A 49 -7.49 -9.99 5.26
C LYS A 49 -7.57 -11.51 5.32
N SER A 50 -7.93 -12.16 4.21
CA SER A 50 -8.03 -13.62 4.12
C SER A 50 -6.66 -14.29 4.27
N GLY A 51 -5.67 -13.86 3.48
CA GLY A 51 -4.32 -14.43 3.48
C GLY A 51 -3.61 -14.27 4.82
N VAL A 52 -3.66 -13.06 5.40
CA VAL A 52 -3.11 -12.80 6.74
C VAL A 52 -3.84 -13.59 7.82
N GLY A 53 -5.17 -13.69 7.75
CA GLY A 53 -5.97 -14.47 8.71
C GLY A 53 -5.59 -15.95 8.74
N ILE A 54 -5.42 -16.57 7.58
CA ILE A 54 -4.98 -17.96 7.45
C ILE A 54 -3.57 -18.13 8.04
N ALA A 55 -2.64 -17.26 7.65
CA ALA A 55 -1.24 -17.38 8.05
C ALA A 55 -1.06 -17.15 9.56
N ARG A 56 -1.70 -16.11 10.11
CA ARG A 56 -1.67 -15.82 11.55
C ARG A 56 -2.40 -16.87 12.37
N GLY A 57 -3.51 -17.40 11.89
CA GLY A 57 -4.22 -18.49 12.56
C GLY A 57 -3.33 -19.72 12.76
N ALA A 58 -2.59 -20.11 11.71
CA ALA A 58 -1.63 -21.21 11.81
C ALA A 58 -0.50 -20.93 12.81
N PHE A 59 0.00 -19.69 12.86
CA PHE A 59 1.00 -19.26 13.87
C PHE A 59 0.45 -19.35 15.29
N ILE A 60 -0.74 -18.81 15.54
CA ILE A 60 -1.37 -18.85 16.87
C ILE A 60 -1.54 -20.29 17.35
N ASP A 61 -2.05 -21.18 16.49
CA ASP A 61 -2.39 -22.54 16.89
C ASP A 61 -1.16 -23.42 17.10
N ARG A 62 -0.11 -23.25 16.29
CA ARG A 62 1.05 -24.16 16.26
C ARG A 62 2.26 -23.65 17.01
N VAL A 63 2.36 -22.35 17.26
CA VAL A 63 3.52 -21.72 17.88
C VAL A 63 3.14 -21.11 19.23
N ASP A 64 2.28 -20.11 19.21
CA ASP A 64 1.93 -19.32 20.40
C ASP A 64 1.19 -20.16 21.45
N ARG A 65 0.03 -20.73 21.10
CA ARG A 65 -0.78 -21.56 22.02
C ARG A 65 -0.12 -22.87 22.40
N ALA A 66 0.67 -23.44 21.50
CA ALA A 66 1.45 -24.65 21.78
C ALA A 66 2.65 -24.37 22.68
N ASN A 67 3.03 -23.09 22.85
CA ASN A 67 4.24 -22.63 23.52
C ASN A 67 5.51 -23.33 23.00
N ASP A 68 5.53 -23.64 21.70
CA ASP A 68 6.65 -24.29 21.02
C ASP A 68 7.21 -23.32 19.99
N TRP A 69 8.21 -22.55 20.38
CA TRP A 69 8.76 -21.46 19.55
C TRP A 69 9.99 -21.86 18.75
N GLU A 70 10.64 -22.95 19.13
CA GLU A 70 12.00 -23.30 18.68
C GLU A 70 12.04 -24.59 17.88
N SER A 71 10.95 -25.37 17.84
CA SER A 71 10.92 -26.53 16.96
C SER A 71 11.05 -26.13 15.50
N SER A 72 11.64 -27.01 14.70
CA SER A 72 11.80 -26.80 13.26
C SER A 72 10.45 -26.54 12.58
N GLN A 73 9.39 -27.19 13.04
CA GLN A 73 8.04 -26.98 12.55
C GLN A 73 7.55 -25.56 12.87
N SER A 74 7.74 -25.10 14.10
CA SER A 74 7.34 -23.76 14.54
C SER A 74 8.13 -22.65 13.86
N LEU A 75 9.42 -22.85 13.62
CA LEU A 75 10.23 -21.92 12.82
C LEU A 75 9.72 -21.82 11.38
N GLY A 76 9.30 -22.95 10.78
CA GLY A 76 8.66 -22.97 9.46
C GLY A 76 7.33 -22.20 9.43
N VAL A 77 6.49 -22.37 10.45
CA VAL A 77 5.20 -21.65 10.58
C VAL A 77 5.42 -20.15 10.80
N GLN A 78 6.37 -19.76 11.64
CA GLN A 78 6.76 -18.36 11.82
C GLN A 78 7.22 -17.74 10.49
N GLY A 79 8.11 -18.44 9.76
CA GLY A 79 8.57 -18.01 8.45
C GLY A 79 7.43 -17.84 7.44
N TYR A 80 6.49 -18.78 7.39
CA TYR A 80 5.29 -18.67 6.56
C TYR A 80 4.44 -17.45 6.95
N TYR A 81 4.17 -17.26 8.24
CA TYR A 81 3.35 -16.14 8.72
C TYR A 81 3.94 -14.78 8.32
N PHE A 82 5.20 -14.52 8.69
CA PHE A 82 5.82 -13.22 8.41
C PHE A 82 5.99 -12.96 6.92
N SER A 83 6.30 -14.00 6.14
CA SER A 83 6.41 -13.88 4.67
C SER A 83 5.05 -13.62 4.02
N ALA A 84 3.99 -14.29 4.49
CA ALA A 84 2.63 -14.09 3.99
C ALA A 84 2.15 -12.65 4.25
N VAL A 85 2.37 -12.10 5.44
CA VAL A 85 2.04 -10.69 5.72
C VAL A 85 2.79 -9.75 4.77
N GLY A 86 4.09 -9.96 4.57
CA GLY A 86 4.88 -9.16 3.62
C GLY A 86 4.36 -9.25 2.18
N ALA A 87 4.02 -10.45 1.72
CA ALA A 87 3.48 -10.69 0.38
C ALA A 87 2.11 -10.01 0.18
N GLU A 88 1.21 -10.13 1.15
CA GLU A 88 -0.13 -9.52 1.10
C GLU A 88 -0.06 -7.99 1.17
N LEU A 89 0.86 -7.42 1.99
CA LEU A 89 1.11 -5.98 2.00
C LEU A 89 1.62 -5.47 0.66
N ASN A 90 2.53 -6.22 0.02
CA ASN A 90 3.02 -5.86 -1.31
C ASN A 90 1.90 -5.94 -2.35
N TYR A 91 1.12 -7.03 -2.35
CA TYR A 91 -0.03 -7.17 -3.24
C TYR A 91 -1.02 -6.01 -3.11
N MET A 92 -1.40 -5.65 -1.88
CA MET A 92 -2.28 -4.51 -1.62
C MET A 92 -1.67 -3.19 -2.14
N ALA A 93 -0.37 -2.96 -1.93
CA ALA A 93 0.31 -1.76 -2.43
C ALA A 93 0.28 -1.65 -3.96
N THR A 94 0.39 -2.76 -4.69
CA THR A 94 0.29 -2.75 -6.17
C THR A 94 -1.09 -2.35 -6.70
N ARG A 95 -2.12 -2.31 -5.84
CA ARG A 95 -3.49 -1.88 -6.20
C ARG A 95 -3.79 -0.44 -5.79
N LEU A 96 -2.83 0.26 -5.18
CA LEU A 96 -2.96 1.67 -4.80
C LEU A 96 -2.47 2.57 -5.94
N GLY A 97 -3.29 2.68 -6.98
CA GLY A 97 -3.06 3.61 -8.10
C GLY A 97 -3.53 5.05 -7.81
N PRO A 98 -3.16 6.03 -8.64
CA PRO A 98 -3.56 7.43 -8.49
C PRO A 98 -5.08 7.67 -8.61
N GLY A 99 -5.84 6.70 -9.15
CA GLY A 99 -7.29 6.74 -9.23
C GLY A 99 -8.01 6.30 -7.95
N VAL A 100 -7.31 5.71 -6.98
CA VAL A 100 -7.93 5.21 -5.75
C VAL A 100 -8.38 6.38 -4.86
N PRO A 101 -9.63 6.39 -4.36
CA PRO A 101 -10.11 7.39 -3.42
C PRO A 101 -9.21 7.51 -2.19
N ARG A 102 -8.93 8.75 -1.78
CA ARG A 102 -8.00 9.05 -0.70
C ARG A 102 -8.39 8.36 0.61
N GLU A 103 -9.69 8.27 0.88
CA GLU A 103 -10.24 7.61 2.06
C GLU A 103 -9.87 6.13 2.13
N ILE A 104 -9.84 5.45 0.97
CA ILE A 104 -9.37 4.06 0.87
C ILE A 104 -7.86 4.00 1.07
N VAL A 105 -7.09 4.91 0.43
CA VAL A 105 -5.63 4.96 0.58
C VAL A 105 -5.23 5.15 2.05
N ASP A 106 -5.85 6.11 2.73
CA ASP A 106 -5.57 6.43 4.13
C ASP A 106 -5.96 5.26 5.05
N ALA A 107 -7.13 4.64 4.83
CA ALA A 107 -7.54 3.47 5.60
C ALA A 107 -6.63 2.25 5.39
N LEU A 108 -6.17 1.99 4.16
CA LEU A 108 -5.23 0.90 3.89
C LEU A 108 -3.82 1.18 4.44
N ALA A 109 -3.42 2.45 4.53
CA ALA A 109 -2.20 2.82 5.23
C ALA A 109 -2.29 2.52 6.75
N ASP A 110 -3.46 2.73 7.36
CA ASP A 110 -3.70 2.37 8.76
C ASP A 110 -3.72 0.85 8.98
N VAL A 111 -4.32 0.09 8.05
CA VAL A 111 -4.25 -1.38 8.05
C VAL A 111 -2.79 -1.85 7.98
N ARG A 112 -1.99 -1.28 7.07
CA ARG A 112 -0.55 -1.60 6.96
C ARG A 112 0.21 -1.30 8.24
N ARG A 113 0.00 -0.13 8.84
CA ARG A 113 0.71 0.27 10.07
C ARG A 113 0.37 -0.66 11.23
N SER A 114 -0.91 -0.97 11.39
CA SER A 114 -1.40 -1.79 12.51
C SER A 114 -1.02 -3.27 12.38
N ILE A 115 -1.05 -3.87 11.17
CA ILE A 115 -0.60 -5.27 11.01
C ILE A 115 0.90 -5.43 11.27
N VAL A 116 1.71 -4.43 10.91
CA VAL A 116 3.16 -4.45 11.20
C VAL A 116 3.38 -4.43 12.70
N ALA A 117 2.61 -3.65 13.46
CA ALA A 117 2.68 -3.64 14.91
C ALA A 117 2.27 -4.99 15.54
N VAL A 118 1.26 -5.67 14.98
CA VAL A 118 0.88 -7.03 15.42
C VAL A 118 2.02 -8.02 15.17
N VAL A 119 2.58 -8.05 13.95
CA VAL A 119 3.70 -8.94 13.60
C VAL A 119 4.91 -8.70 14.51
N ASP A 120 5.19 -7.43 14.79
CA ASP A 120 6.29 -7.01 15.64
C ASP A 120 6.10 -7.47 17.10
N ALA A 121 4.88 -7.35 17.63
CA ALA A 121 4.52 -7.87 18.94
C ALA A 121 4.59 -9.40 19.01
N ASP A 122 4.07 -10.09 17.99
CA ASP A 122 4.10 -11.55 17.85
C ASP A 122 5.57 -12.04 17.78
N LEU A 123 6.44 -11.34 17.04
CA LEU A 123 7.88 -11.67 16.92
C LEU A 123 8.64 -11.47 18.23
N ARG A 124 8.36 -10.40 18.97
CA ARG A 124 9.01 -10.12 20.27
C ARG A 124 8.43 -10.91 21.42
N ARG A 125 7.33 -11.64 21.20
CA ARG A 125 6.59 -12.39 22.24
C ARG A 125 6.14 -11.44 23.34
N GLU A 126 5.58 -10.30 22.95
CA GLU A 126 5.08 -9.30 23.89
C GLU A 126 4.00 -9.91 24.80
N PRO A 127 3.84 -9.38 26.03
CA PRO A 127 2.78 -9.82 26.94
C PRO A 127 1.40 -9.71 26.30
N ALA A 128 0.48 -10.60 26.68
CA ALA A 128 -0.86 -10.67 26.10
C ALA A 128 -1.61 -9.32 26.11
N SER A 129 -1.42 -8.47 27.12
CA SER A 129 -2.01 -7.13 27.16
C SER A 129 -1.58 -6.27 25.97
N VAL A 130 -0.28 -6.27 25.65
CA VAL A 130 0.27 -5.48 24.54
C VAL A 130 -0.17 -6.09 23.20
N SER A 131 -0.05 -7.41 23.04
CA SER A 131 -0.43 -8.10 21.81
C SER A 131 -1.92 -7.95 21.50
N ASN A 132 -2.79 -8.03 22.51
CA ASN A 132 -4.23 -7.82 22.35
C ASN A 132 -4.55 -6.38 21.92
N ASP A 133 -3.92 -5.38 22.54
CA ASP A 133 -4.11 -3.97 22.14
C ASP A 133 -3.74 -3.75 20.67
N MET A 134 -2.64 -4.36 20.18
CA MET A 134 -2.24 -4.27 18.77
C MET A 134 -3.26 -4.97 17.84
N VAL A 135 -3.78 -6.13 18.25
CA VAL A 135 -4.81 -6.86 17.50
C VAL A 135 -6.12 -6.08 17.43
N ASP A 136 -6.50 -5.39 18.50
CA ASP A 136 -7.70 -4.54 18.55
C ASP A 136 -7.56 -3.32 17.62
N GLN A 137 -6.39 -2.67 17.62
CA GLN A 137 -6.08 -1.59 16.70
C GLN A 137 -6.12 -2.05 15.23
N TYR A 138 -5.51 -3.21 14.93
CA TYR A 138 -5.57 -3.82 13.60
C TYR A 138 -7.01 -4.16 13.18
N SER A 139 -7.79 -4.75 14.08
CA SER A 139 -9.18 -5.08 13.83
C SER A 139 -10.03 -3.82 13.59
N SER A 140 -9.76 -2.73 14.31
CA SER A 140 -10.40 -1.44 14.08
C SER A 140 -10.03 -0.86 12.71
N ALA A 141 -8.75 -0.90 12.33
CA ALA A 141 -8.28 -0.43 11.02
C ALA A 141 -8.91 -1.22 9.87
N LEU A 142 -9.02 -2.56 9.99
CA LEU A 142 -9.71 -3.40 9.01
C LEU A 142 -11.17 -2.98 8.83
N ARG A 143 -11.91 -2.77 9.93
CA ARG A 143 -13.32 -2.34 9.87
C ARG A 143 -13.46 -0.96 9.23
N ALA A 144 -12.54 -0.04 9.52
CA ALA A 144 -12.52 1.28 8.90
C ALA A 144 -12.27 1.19 7.39
N ALA A 145 -11.32 0.36 6.95
CA ALA A 145 -11.03 0.14 5.53
C ALA A 145 -12.21 -0.53 4.80
N GLU A 146 -12.86 -1.52 5.41
CA GLU A 146 -14.09 -2.12 4.88
C GLU A 146 -15.23 -1.10 4.76
N SER A 147 -15.35 -0.19 5.74
CA SER A 147 -16.33 0.89 5.70
C SER A 147 -16.03 1.89 4.57
N ALA A 148 -14.75 2.22 4.34
CA ALA A 148 -14.34 3.09 3.25
C ALA A 148 -14.70 2.48 1.88
N CYS A 149 -14.44 1.18 1.70
CA CYS A 149 -14.84 0.43 0.51
C CYS A 149 -16.36 0.46 0.26
N LYS A 150 -17.16 0.21 1.30
CA LYS A 150 -18.64 0.30 1.21
C LYS A 150 -19.11 1.69 0.80
N ALA A 151 -18.50 2.74 1.35
CA ALA A 151 -18.87 4.12 1.04
C ALA A 151 -18.63 4.49 -0.43
N THR A 152 -17.70 3.84 -1.12
CA THR A 152 -17.43 4.03 -2.55
C THR A 152 -18.32 3.17 -3.46
N GLY A 153 -19.33 2.48 -2.92
CA GLY A 153 -20.19 1.56 -3.66
C GLY A 153 -19.54 0.20 -3.95
N VAL A 154 -18.44 -0.11 -3.27
CA VAL A 154 -17.66 -1.33 -3.44
C VAL A 154 -17.72 -2.12 -2.13
N GLY A 155 -18.81 -2.84 -1.88
CA GLY A 155 -19.03 -3.49 -0.59
C GLY A 155 -19.98 -4.66 -0.62
#